data_AF-A0A9P7ZY42-F1
#
_entry.id   AF-A0A9P7ZY42-F1
#
_cell.length_a   1.000
_cell.length_b   1.000
_cell.length_c   1.000
_cell.angle_alpha   90.00
_cell.angle_beta   90.00
_cell.angle_gamma   90.00
#
_symmetry.space_group_name_H-M   'P 1'
#
loop_
_entity.id
_entity.type
_entity.pdbx_description
1 polymer ?
#
loop_
_entity_poly.entity_id
_entity_poly.type
_entity_poly.pdbx_seq_one_letter_code
_entity_poly.pdbx_strand_id
1 'polypeptide(L)'
;MIFSTLSKATLAVVATLLLTQSVESHSYVDCVDWRFTKASKNPKDISWSDKNGACFGYARRFPLKAKPFAKLDSDDPNRHYQQKHSKDNKSENELACSNGKVGEEPGADETVSNPVEGAYTGMDKRKRKYGQMTQKFVGDTLCMRWPAKNHAVPSEKERMVFIGLMKYDGKKIYTQKDYLNKGKDKPVQNEVVPYKNCSDKGKDTDIWPCGACFKLNENMVPGVYSGQWRWQLNSNEFYTSCFDIRVKAKDGNATEPVAPPTKEDPKEDPKEDPKEDPKEDPKEKPKKDKKKCKKGKKGKKCRKAQKDDKGN
;
A
#
# COMPACT_ATOMS: atom_id res chain seq x y z
N MET A 1 -42.59 39.53 40.14
CA MET A 1 -42.40 39.71 38.67
C MET A 1 -40.92 39.67 38.33
N ILE A 2 -40.27 38.50 38.29
CA ILE A 2 -38.91 38.38 37.72
C ILE A 2 -38.74 36.94 37.21
N PHE A 3 -39.22 36.65 36.01
CA PHE A 3 -38.78 35.49 35.22
C PHE A 3 -39.14 35.77 33.76
N SER A 4 -38.15 36.08 32.92
CA SER A 4 -38.11 35.72 31.48
C SER A 4 -37.04 36.56 30.79
N THR A 5 -35.80 36.04 30.71
CA THR A 5 -34.82 36.37 29.66
C THR A 5 -33.68 35.35 29.69
N LEU A 6 -33.98 34.05 29.50
CA LEU A 6 -32.91 33.08 29.21
C LEU A 6 -33.01 32.57 27.77
N SER A 7 -32.00 32.97 27.01
CA SER A 7 -31.28 32.22 25.98
C SER A 7 -32.04 31.77 24.73
N LYS A 8 -32.13 32.67 23.75
CA LYS A 8 -32.29 32.32 22.33
C LYS A 8 -30.96 32.08 21.60
N ALA A 9 -29.82 32.13 22.31
CA ALA A 9 -28.49 32.08 21.71
C ALA A 9 -27.85 30.68 21.64
N THR A 10 -28.53 29.62 22.10
CA THR A 10 -27.92 28.28 22.18
C THR A 10 -28.33 27.34 21.03
N LEU A 11 -29.31 27.71 20.18
CA LEU A 11 -29.78 26.80 19.11
C LEU A 11 -28.95 26.86 17.81
N ALA A 12 -28.12 27.88 17.61
CA ALA A 12 -27.37 28.06 16.35
C ALA A 12 -26.01 27.35 16.30
N VAL A 13 -25.51 26.80 17.43
CA VAL A 13 -24.19 26.15 17.49
C VAL A 13 -24.26 24.63 17.31
N VAL A 14 -25.45 24.02 17.43
CA VAL A 14 -25.63 22.57 17.24
C VAL A 14 -25.86 22.19 15.77
N ALA A 15 -26.31 23.13 14.94
CA ALA A 15 -26.54 22.88 13.50
C ALA A 15 -25.25 22.84 12.66
N THR A 16 -24.14 23.41 13.14
CA THR A 16 -22.84 23.43 12.44
C THR A 16 -21.94 22.24 12.76
N LEU A 17 -22.26 21.44 13.79
CA LEU A 17 -21.53 20.20 14.08
C LEU A 17 -22.10 18.97 13.35
N LEU A 18 -23.24 19.13 12.69
CA LEU A 18 -23.79 18.08 11.83
C LEU A 18 -23.15 18.16 10.44
N LEU A 19 -22.23 17.21 10.21
CA LEU A 19 -22.21 16.39 9.00
C LEU A 19 -21.40 16.86 7.79
N THR A 20 -20.26 17.52 7.98
CA THR A 20 -19.09 17.17 7.13
C THR A 20 -18.34 16.04 7.83
N GLN A 21 -18.99 14.87 7.98
CA GLN A 21 -18.20 13.66 7.99
C GLN A 21 -17.63 13.61 6.57
N SER A 22 -16.41 14.11 6.41
CA SER A 22 -15.61 13.85 5.22
C SER A 22 -15.56 12.35 5.13
N VAL A 23 -16.46 11.77 4.34
CA VAL A 23 -16.56 10.33 4.22
C VAL A 23 -15.27 9.94 3.53
N GLU A 24 -14.37 9.33 4.28
CA GLU A 24 -13.02 9.02 3.82
C GLU A 24 -13.15 7.92 2.77
N SER A 25 -13.12 8.35 1.52
CA SER A 25 -13.75 7.63 0.41
C SER A 25 -12.73 6.71 -0.32
N HIS A 26 -11.73 6.28 0.44
CA HIS A 26 -10.47 5.80 -0.08
C HIS A 26 -10.41 4.27 -0.02
N SER A 27 -10.48 3.62 -1.18
CA SER A 27 -10.43 2.16 -1.31
C SER A 27 -9.00 1.67 -1.62
N TYR A 28 -8.76 0.40 -1.35
CA TYR A 28 -7.45 -0.26 -1.48
C TYR A 28 -7.65 -1.77 -1.65
N VAL A 29 -6.63 -2.47 -2.10
CA VAL A 29 -6.64 -3.93 -2.11
C VAL A 29 -6.46 -4.46 -0.70
N ASP A 30 -7.48 -5.14 -0.20
CA ASP A 30 -7.44 -5.87 1.06
C ASP A 30 -6.83 -7.27 0.88
N CYS A 31 -7.17 -7.92 -0.23
CA CYS A 31 -6.64 -9.24 -0.57
C CYS A 31 -6.32 -9.37 -2.06
N VAL A 32 -5.16 -9.94 -2.36
CA VAL A 32 -4.69 -10.19 -3.74
C VAL A 32 -5.01 -11.61 -4.19
N ASP A 33 -5.02 -12.59 -3.28
CA ASP A 33 -5.40 -13.98 -3.55
C ASP A 33 -6.52 -14.44 -2.62
N TRP A 34 -7.72 -13.97 -2.91
CA TRP A 34 -8.95 -14.42 -2.27
C TRP A 34 -9.31 -15.81 -2.75
N ARG A 35 -9.54 -16.75 -1.83
CA ARG A 35 -9.99 -18.10 -2.16
C ARG A 35 -11.31 -18.38 -1.50
N PHE A 36 -12.32 -18.63 -2.33
CA PHE A 36 -13.64 -19.03 -1.86
C PHE A 36 -13.58 -20.44 -1.23
N THR A 37 -14.30 -20.63 -0.13
CA THR A 37 -14.50 -21.94 0.50
C THR A 37 -15.35 -22.84 -0.39
N LYS A 38 -15.26 -24.18 -0.20
CA LYS A 38 -15.98 -25.16 -1.05
C LYS A 38 -17.51 -24.97 -1.06
N ALA A 39 -18.10 -24.40 -0.01
CA ALA A 39 -19.53 -24.08 0.07
C ALA A 39 -19.96 -22.97 -0.92
N SER A 40 -19.00 -22.19 -1.43
CA SER A 40 -19.20 -21.01 -2.28
C SER A 40 -18.93 -21.27 -3.77
N LYS A 41 -18.99 -22.55 -4.22
CA LYS A 41 -18.74 -22.94 -5.62
C LYS A 41 -19.95 -22.77 -6.54
N ASN A 42 -21.14 -22.61 -5.99
CA ASN A 42 -22.29 -22.15 -6.76
C ASN A 42 -22.09 -20.66 -7.06
N PRO A 43 -22.11 -20.22 -8.33
CA PRO A 43 -21.93 -18.81 -8.70
C PRO A 43 -22.90 -17.86 -7.98
N LYS A 44 -24.07 -18.34 -7.57
CA LYS A 44 -25.07 -17.56 -6.82
C LYS A 44 -24.70 -17.33 -5.36
N ASP A 45 -23.80 -18.14 -4.81
CA ASP A 45 -23.38 -18.11 -3.40
C ASP A 45 -21.98 -17.48 -3.23
N ILE A 46 -21.43 -16.89 -4.30
CA ILE A 46 -20.15 -16.19 -4.26
C ILE A 46 -20.30 -14.95 -3.37
N SER A 47 -19.65 -15.01 -2.21
CA SER A 47 -19.52 -13.90 -1.29
C SER A 47 -18.04 -13.59 -1.05
N TRP A 48 -17.69 -12.32 -1.14
CA TRP A 48 -16.38 -11.76 -0.82
C TRP A 48 -16.17 -11.56 0.69
N SER A 49 -17.15 -11.89 1.53
CA SER A 49 -17.01 -11.78 2.98
C SER A 49 -16.13 -12.90 3.56
N ASP A 50 -15.56 -12.66 4.74
CA ASP A 50 -14.77 -13.65 5.50
C ASP A 50 -15.55 -14.93 5.87
N LYS A 51 -16.87 -14.97 5.67
CA LYS A 51 -17.68 -16.18 5.86
C LYS A 51 -17.51 -17.18 4.71
N ASN A 52 -17.17 -16.70 3.52
CA ASN A 52 -17.21 -17.49 2.29
C ASN A 52 -15.84 -17.65 1.64
N GLY A 53 -14.78 -17.09 2.21
CA GLY A 53 -13.42 -17.25 1.71
C GLY A 53 -12.36 -16.79 2.70
N ALA A 54 -11.12 -16.86 2.28
CA ALA A 54 -9.98 -16.36 3.04
C ALA A 54 -8.91 -15.81 2.11
N CYS A 55 -8.03 -14.98 2.66
CA CYS A 55 -6.94 -14.37 1.93
C CYS A 55 -5.64 -15.18 2.01
N PHE A 56 -5.00 -15.41 0.86
CA PHE A 56 -3.76 -16.19 0.74
C PHE A 56 -2.60 -15.39 0.14
N GLY A 57 -2.80 -14.10 -0.11
CA GLY A 57 -1.78 -13.22 -0.66
C GLY A 57 -2.23 -11.78 -0.59
N TYR A 58 -1.30 -10.88 -0.29
CA TYR A 58 -1.59 -9.51 0.10
C TYR A 58 -0.82 -8.50 -0.72
N ALA A 59 -1.23 -7.23 -0.63
CA ALA A 59 -0.45 -6.11 -1.12
C ALA A 59 0.88 -5.99 -0.36
N ARG A 60 1.85 -5.27 -0.95
CA ARG A 60 3.16 -5.03 -0.33
C ARG A 60 2.99 -4.38 1.03
N ARG A 61 3.71 -4.92 2.02
CA ARG A 61 3.73 -4.43 3.41
C ARG A 61 2.33 -4.31 4.04
N PHE A 62 1.40 -5.15 3.61
CA PHE A 62 0.05 -5.18 4.18
C PHE A 62 0.11 -5.67 5.64
N PRO A 63 -0.34 -4.90 6.63
CA PRO A 63 -0.24 -5.29 8.02
C PRO A 63 -1.29 -6.35 8.38
N LEU A 64 -0.85 -7.55 8.75
CA LEU A 64 -1.75 -8.60 9.23
C LEU A 64 -2.35 -8.22 10.59
N LYS A 65 -3.57 -8.73 10.85
CA LYS A 65 -4.35 -8.43 12.06
C LYS A 65 -4.64 -6.94 12.24
N ALA A 66 -4.52 -6.16 11.18
CA ALA A 66 -4.80 -4.74 11.20
C ALA A 66 -6.31 -4.53 11.10
N LYS A 67 -6.96 -4.21 12.22
CA LYS A 67 -8.37 -3.81 12.32
C LYS A 67 -9.35 -4.77 11.59
N PRO A 68 -10.67 -4.54 11.68
CA PRO A 68 -11.62 -5.24 10.82
C PRO A 68 -11.45 -4.85 9.35
N PHE A 69 -12.00 -5.66 8.44
CA PHE A 69 -12.11 -5.35 7.02
C PHE A 69 -12.57 -3.90 6.79
N ALA A 70 -11.99 -3.24 5.78
CA ALA A 70 -12.30 -1.88 5.39
C ALA A 70 -11.93 -0.78 6.41
N LYS A 71 -11.17 -1.03 7.47
CA LYS A 71 -10.84 -0.02 8.51
C LYS A 71 -9.38 0.47 8.52
N LEU A 72 -8.63 0.25 7.42
CA LEU A 72 -7.24 0.71 7.27
C LEU A 72 -7.07 2.12 6.67
N ASP A 73 -8.17 2.84 6.48
CA ASP A 73 -8.21 4.28 6.16
C ASP A 73 -7.67 5.14 7.30
N SER A 74 -8.06 4.82 8.53
CA SER A 74 -7.60 5.48 9.74
C SER A 74 -6.37 4.81 10.36
N ASP A 75 -5.67 3.96 9.59
CA ASP A 75 -4.43 3.33 10.05
C ASP A 75 -3.24 4.29 9.87
N ASP A 76 -2.10 3.95 10.47
CA ASP A 76 -0.90 4.77 10.37
C ASP A 76 0.32 3.92 9.98
N PRO A 77 0.86 4.09 8.75
CA PRO A 77 0.25 4.86 7.66
C PRO A 77 -1.08 4.23 7.18
N ASN A 78 -1.96 5.05 6.61
CA ASN A 78 -3.20 4.56 6.02
C ASN A 78 -2.89 3.70 4.77
N ARG A 79 -3.86 2.89 4.31
CA ARG A 79 -3.61 1.96 3.19
C ARG A 79 -4.01 2.47 1.81
N HIS A 80 -4.65 3.61 1.73
CA HIS A 80 -5.01 4.18 0.44
C HIS A 80 -3.88 5.09 -0.07
N TYR A 81 -3.38 4.80 -1.25
CA TYR A 81 -2.48 5.70 -1.95
C TYR A 81 -3.27 6.44 -3.02
N GLN A 82 -3.48 7.75 -2.81
CA GLN A 82 -4.08 8.63 -3.81
C GLN A 82 -2.97 9.27 -4.65
N GLN A 83 -2.97 8.96 -5.95
CA GLN A 83 -2.04 9.55 -6.91
C GLN A 83 -2.31 11.06 -7.05
N LYS A 84 -1.30 11.85 -7.45
CA LYS A 84 -1.53 13.30 -7.58
C LYS A 84 -2.55 13.60 -8.66
N HIS A 85 -3.38 14.61 -8.38
CA HIS A 85 -4.32 15.13 -9.37
C HIS A 85 -3.55 15.95 -10.40
N SER A 86 -3.25 15.35 -11.55
CA SER A 86 -2.68 16.10 -12.66
C SER A 86 -3.76 16.51 -13.66
N LYS A 87 -3.86 17.83 -13.91
CA LYS A 87 -4.69 18.38 -15.00
C LYS A 87 -4.10 18.13 -16.39
N ASP A 88 -2.81 17.76 -16.46
CA ASP A 88 -2.03 17.69 -17.71
C ASP A 88 -1.60 16.24 -18.06
N ASN A 89 -2.29 15.21 -17.55
CA ASN A 89 -1.87 13.80 -17.67
C ASN A 89 -0.46 13.48 -17.14
N LYS A 90 0.19 14.39 -16.39
CA LYS A 90 1.53 14.15 -15.81
C LYS A 90 1.52 13.09 -14.71
N SER A 91 0.33 12.73 -14.19
CA SER A 91 0.15 11.63 -13.23
C SER A 91 0.59 10.27 -13.79
N GLU A 92 0.63 10.11 -15.12
CA GLU A 92 1.16 8.89 -15.73
C GLU A 92 2.67 8.70 -15.50
N ASN A 93 3.43 9.78 -15.34
CA ASN A 93 4.87 9.68 -15.06
C ASN A 93 5.17 9.48 -13.57
N GLU A 94 4.14 9.47 -12.71
CA GLU A 94 4.32 9.25 -11.28
C GLU A 94 4.55 7.78 -10.96
N LEU A 95 4.99 7.53 -9.73
CA LEU A 95 5.12 6.18 -9.20
C LEU A 95 3.74 5.51 -9.20
N ALA A 96 3.69 4.28 -9.71
CA ALA A 96 2.48 3.47 -9.67
C ALA A 96 2.12 3.04 -8.24
N CYS A 97 3.16 2.88 -7.41
CA CYS A 97 3.10 2.38 -6.04
C CYS A 97 3.53 3.48 -5.08
N SER A 98 2.91 3.52 -3.91
CA SER A 98 3.34 4.46 -2.88
C SER A 98 4.74 4.15 -2.38
N ASN A 99 5.50 5.20 -2.08
CA ASN A 99 6.74 5.13 -1.31
C ASN A 99 6.60 5.78 0.08
N GLY A 100 5.37 6.04 0.51
CA GLY A 100 5.03 6.76 1.75
C GLY A 100 5.39 8.25 1.75
N LYS A 101 5.80 8.82 0.60
CA LYS A 101 6.27 10.22 0.50
C LYS A 101 5.57 11.04 -0.57
N VAL A 102 5.16 10.42 -1.68
CA VAL A 102 4.53 11.10 -2.82
C VAL A 102 3.07 10.68 -2.98
N GLY A 103 2.24 11.56 -3.54
CA GLY A 103 0.78 11.40 -3.66
C GLY A 103 0.06 12.66 -3.18
N GLU A 104 -1.24 12.77 -3.46
CA GLU A 104 -2.10 13.66 -2.64
C GLU A 104 -2.17 13.08 -1.22
N GLU A 105 -2.41 11.78 -1.14
CA GLU A 105 -2.38 10.99 0.07
C GLU A 105 -1.38 9.86 -0.13
N PRO A 106 -0.15 9.99 0.40
CA PRO A 106 0.89 9.01 0.13
C PRO A 106 0.54 7.61 0.65
N GLY A 107 -0.21 7.51 1.74
CA GLY A 107 -0.52 6.22 2.37
C GLY A 107 0.71 5.39 2.75
N ALA A 108 0.53 4.08 2.82
CA ALA A 108 1.54 3.14 3.26
C ALA A 108 2.61 2.92 2.20
N ASP A 109 3.86 2.73 2.63
CA ASP A 109 4.95 2.41 1.73
C ASP A 109 4.76 1.03 1.07
N GLU A 110 4.49 1.04 -0.22
CA GLU A 110 4.35 -0.12 -1.11
C GLU A 110 5.50 -0.23 -2.12
N THR A 111 6.64 0.38 -1.82
CA THR A 111 7.85 0.20 -2.62
C THR A 111 8.21 -1.28 -2.73
N VAL A 112 8.66 -1.68 -3.92
CA VAL A 112 9.23 -3.01 -4.12
C VAL A 112 10.51 -3.13 -3.27
N SER A 113 10.67 -4.26 -2.59
CA SER A 113 11.92 -4.59 -1.89
C SER A 113 12.88 -5.33 -2.81
N ASN A 114 14.17 -5.32 -2.49
CA ASN A 114 15.17 -6.18 -3.13
C ASN A 114 15.93 -6.96 -2.05
N PRO A 115 15.71 -8.27 -1.90
CA PRO A 115 14.81 -9.13 -2.69
C PRO A 115 13.32 -8.79 -2.48
N VAL A 116 12.46 -9.16 -3.44
CA VAL A 116 11.02 -8.82 -3.44
C VAL A 116 10.30 -9.31 -2.17
N GLU A 117 10.73 -10.45 -1.64
CA GLU A 117 10.21 -11.05 -0.41
C GLU A 117 10.33 -10.13 0.80
N GLY A 118 11.27 -9.18 0.79
CA GLY A 118 11.42 -8.20 1.86
C GLY A 118 10.16 -7.35 2.09
N ALA A 119 9.30 -7.19 1.09
CA ALA A 119 8.02 -6.50 1.22
C ALA A 119 6.95 -7.34 1.95
N TYR A 120 7.23 -8.62 2.27
CA TYR A 120 6.28 -9.61 2.79
C TYR A 120 6.76 -10.33 4.05
N THR A 121 8.00 -10.13 4.50
CA THR A 121 8.59 -10.82 5.66
C THR A 121 8.81 -9.92 6.88
N GLY A 122 8.59 -8.61 6.72
CA GLY A 122 8.82 -7.61 7.77
C GLY A 122 7.65 -7.40 8.73
N MET A 123 7.76 -6.31 9.50
CA MET A 123 6.70 -5.79 10.35
C MET A 123 6.53 -4.30 10.12
N ASP A 124 5.32 -3.80 10.35
CA ASP A 124 5.08 -2.37 10.36
C ASP A 124 5.55 -1.70 11.67
N LYS A 125 5.39 -0.38 11.74
CA LYS A 125 5.77 0.43 12.91
C LYS A 125 5.00 0.09 14.19
N ARG A 126 3.88 -0.63 14.07
CA ARG A 126 3.06 -1.14 15.18
C ARG A 126 3.37 -2.60 15.51
N LYS A 127 4.46 -3.15 14.96
CA LYS A 127 4.94 -4.53 15.16
C LYS A 127 3.95 -5.60 14.66
N ARG A 128 3.11 -5.25 13.67
CA ARG A 128 2.25 -6.21 12.97
C ARG A 128 3.04 -6.82 11.82
N LYS A 129 3.03 -8.15 11.71
CA LYS A 129 3.66 -8.87 10.59
C LYS A 129 3.02 -8.47 9.27
N TYR A 130 3.82 -8.41 8.21
CA TYR A 130 3.28 -8.26 6.87
C TYR A 130 2.61 -9.53 6.35
N GLY A 131 1.66 -9.36 5.44
CA GLY A 131 1.03 -10.43 4.69
C GLY A 131 2.00 -11.10 3.74
N GLN A 132 1.72 -12.35 3.38
CA GLN A 132 2.55 -13.10 2.44
C GLN A 132 2.33 -12.67 0.99
N MET A 133 3.34 -12.88 0.15
CA MET A 133 3.24 -12.72 -1.30
C MET A 133 2.35 -13.80 -1.91
N THR A 134 1.52 -13.43 -2.88
CA THR A 134 0.69 -14.38 -3.63
C THR A 134 1.55 -15.38 -4.40
N GLN A 135 1.14 -16.65 -4.39
CA GLN A 135 1.73 -17.70 -5.23
C GLN A 135 0.65 -18.38 -6.07
N LYS A 136 0.87 -18.49 -7.37
CA LYS A 136 -0.07 -19.07 -8.35
C LYS A 136 0.65 -19.86 -9.42
N PHE A 137 -0.06 -20.77 -10.07
CA PHE A 137 0.40 -21.40 -11.29
C PHE A 137 -0.05 -20.61 -12.52
N VAL A 138 0.66 -20.80 -13.63
CA VAL A 138 0.21 -20.34 -14.95
C VAL A 138 -1.21 -20.85 -15.23
N GLY A 139 -2.09 -19.98 -15.72
CA GLY A 139 -3.49 -20.31 -16.00
C GLY A 139 -4.41 -20.34 -14.78
N ASP A 140 -3.88 -20.22 -13.55
CA ASP A 140 -4.72 -20.17 -12.35
C ASP A 140 -5.63 -18.94 -12.34
N THR A 141 -6.74 -19.06 -11.61
CA THR A 141 -7.58 -17.92 -11.27
C THR A 141 -6.96 -17.13 -10.11
N LEU A 142 -6.79 -15.83 -10.31
CA LEU A 142 -6.47 -14.86 -9.28
C LEU A 142 -7.74 -14.06 -8.95
N CYS A 143 -8.11 -14.01 -7.68
CA CYS A 143 -9.26 -13.24 -7.21
C CYS A 143 -8.80 -12.19 -6.21
N MET A 144 -9.19 -10.94 -6.42
CA MET A 144 -8.83 -9.82 -5.56
C MET A 144 -10.06 -9.28 -4.85
N ARG A 145 -9.87 -8.80 -3.62
CA ARG A 145 -10.91 -8.22 -2.78
C ARG A 145 -10.53 -6.80 -2.34
N TRP A 146 -11.51 -5.91 -2.33
CA TRP A 146 -11.40 -4.53 -1.84
C TRP A 146 -12.71 -4.09 -1.14
N PRO A 147 -12.66 -3.09 -0.25
CA PRO A 147 -13.85 -2.52 0.36
C PRO A 147 -14.58 -1.55 -0.58
N ALA A 148 -15.91 -1.50 -0.51
CA ALA A 148 -16.72 -0.58 -1.31
C ALA A 148 -16.50 0.89 -0.96
N LYS A 149 -16.24 1.22 0.31
CA LYS A 149 -16.04 2.59 0.78
C LYS A 149 -17.13 3.54 0.31
N ASN A 150 -18.40 3.15 0.51
CA ASN A 150 -19.63 3.81 0.07
C ASN A 150 -19.82 3.99 -1.45
N HIS A 151 -18.82 3.71 -2.27
CA HIS A 151 -18.87 3.91 -3.73
C HIS A 151 -19.51 2.77 -4.53
N ALA A 152 -20.14 1.81 -3.84
CA ALA A 152 -20.87 0.71 -4.48
C ALA A 152 -22.40 0.81 -4.36
N VAL A 153 -22.90 1.94 -3.85
CA VAL A 153 -24.35 2.19 -3.75
C VAL A 153 -24.98 2.42 -5.13
N PRO A 154 -26.31 2.19 -5.29
CA PRO A 154 -26.98 2.36 -6.58
C PRO A 154 -26.94 3.77 -7.18
N SER A 155 -26.87 4.81 -6.35
CA SER A 155 -26.83 6.21 -6.79
C SER A 155 -25.50 6.63 -7.43
N GLU A 156 -24.43 5.91 -7.13
CA GLU A 156 -23.09 6.21 -7.67
C GLU A 156 -22.95 5.69 -9.11
N LYS A 157 -22.01 6.24 -9.89
CA LYS A 157 -21.66 5.67 -11.19
C LYS A 157 -20.76 4.44 -11.01
N GLU A 158 -20.93 3.40 -11.84
CA GLU A 158 -19.93 2.31 -11.91
C GLU A 158 -18.59 2.86 -12.41
N ARG A 159 -17.52 2.50 -11.72
CA ARG A 159 -16.16 2.89 -12.03
C ARG A 159 -15.34 1.63 -12.18
N MET A 160 -14.42 1.62 -13.12
CA MET A 160 -13.65 0.41 -13.38
C MET A 160 -12.39 0.39 -12.51
N VAL A 161 -11.99 -0.83 -12.16
CA VAL A 161 -10.68 -1.14 -11.60
C VAL A 161 -9.82 -1.68 -12.73
N PHE A 162 -8.65 -1.09 -12.90
CA PHE A 162 -7.58 -1.61 -13.73
C PHE A 162 -6.65 -2.49 -12.90
N ILE A 163 -6.30 -3.66 -13.40
CA ILE A 163 -5.35 -4.58 -12.76
C ILE A 163 -4.27 -4.95 -13.78
N GLY A 164 -3.04 -4.51 -13.55
CA GLY A 164 -1.90 -4.75 -14.44
C GLY A 164 -0.82 -5.58 -13.78
N LEU A 165 -0.22 -6.52 -14.53
CA LEU A 165 0.95 -7.31 -14.09
C LEU A 165 2.14 -7.10 -15.04
N MET A 166 3.27 -6.66 -14.49
CA MET A 166 4.54 -6.47 -15.18
C MET A 166 5.54 -7.53 -14.72
N LYS A 167 6.25 -8.19 -15.65
CA LYS A 167 7.31 -9.14 -15.28
C LYS A 167 8.44 -8.40 -14.56
N TYR A 168 8.72 -8.76 -13.32
CA TYR A 168 9.72 -8.09 -12.50
C TYR A 168 11.12 -8.68 -12.76
N ASP A 169 12.09 -7.81 -12.99
CA ASP A 169 13.49 -8.14 -13.31
C ASP A 169 14.44 -8.00 -12.11
N GLY A 170 13.92 -7.69 -10.92
CA GLY A 170 14.71 -7.47 -9.70
C GLY A 170 15.18 -6.02 -9.50
N LYS A 171 14.95 -5.10 -10.45
CA LYS A 171 15.50 -3.74 -10.38
C LYS A 171 14.49 -2.65 -10.72
N LYS A 172 13.62 -2.87 -11.70
CA LYS A 172 12.75 -1.82 -12.23
C LYS A 172 11.67 -1.41 -11.23
N ILE A 173 11.57 -0.11 -10.97
CA ILE A 173 10.43 0.52 -10.30
C ILE A 173 9.50 1.02 -11.41
N TYR A 174 8.28 0.50 -11.45
CA TYR A 174 7.32 0.86 -12.49
C TYR A 174 6.60 2.18 -12.16
N THR A 175 6.46 3.01 -13.18
CA THR A 175 5.62 4.21 -13.20
C THR A 175 4.18 3.85 -13.60
N GLN A 176 3.26 4.80 -13.46
CA GLN A 176 1.90 4.61 -13.93
C GLN A 176 1.83 4.37 -15.45
N LYS A 177 2.69 5.04 -16.22
CA LYS A 177 2.81 4.90 -17.67
C LYS A 177 3.22 3.49 -18.08
N ASP A 178 4.09 2.83 -17.31
CA ASP A 178 4.46 1.44 -17.59
C ASP A 178 3.23 0.52 -17.54
N TYR A 179 2.38 0.67 -16.52
CA TYR A 179 1.16 -0.13 -16.40
C TYR A 179 0.09 0.24 -17.44
N LEU A 180 0.01 1.50 -17.88
CA LEU A 180 -0.96 1.92 -18.89
C LEU A 180 -0.47 1.73 -20.34
N ASN A 181 0.78 1.28 -20.51
CA ASN A 181 1.39 1.13 -21.82
C ASN A 181 0.63 0.09 -22.69
N LYS A 182 0.43 0.43 -23.97
CA LYS A 182 -0.19 -0.45 -24.97
C LYS A 182 0.82 -0.97 -26.01
N GLY A 183 2.09 -0.56 -25.90
CA GLY A 183 3.17 -0.94 -26.81
C GLY A 183 3.82 -2.29 -26.51
N LYS A 184 5.09 -2.42 -26.89
CA LYS A 184 5.88 -3.67 -26.73
C LYS A 184 6.13 -4.03 -25.26
N ASP A 185 6.30 -3.02 -24.41
CA ASP A 185 6.52 -3.17 -22.96
C ASP A 185 5.21 -3.06 -22.16
N LYS A 186 4.09 -3.49 -22.74
CA LYS A 186 2.79 -3.51 -22.04
C LYS A 186 2.78 -4.55 -20.91
N PRO A 187 1.86 -4.42 -19.94
CA PRO A 187 1.61 -5.49 -18.97
C PRO A 187 1.34 -6.83 -19.65
N VAL A 188 1.91 -7.89 -19.05
CA VAL A 188 1.67 -9.28 -19.49
C VAL A 188 0.22 -9.69 -19.19
N GLN A 189 -0.36 -9.08 -18.16
CA GLN A 189 -1.79 -9.14 -17.84
C GLN A 189 -2.34 -7.73 -17.70
N ASN A 190 -3.52 -7.48 -18.25
CA ASN A 190 -4.24 -6.21 -18.13
C ASN A 190 -5.75 -6.48 -18.08
N GLU A 191 -6.32 -6.39 -16.88
CA GLU A 191 -7.74 -6.63 -16.64
C GLU A 191 -8.45 -5.33 -16.26
N VAL A 192 -9.70 -5.21 -16.74
CA VAL A 192 -10.59 -4.10 -16.38
C VAL A 192 -11.88 -4.70 -15.84
N VAL A 193 -12.11 -4.52 -14.54
CA VAL A 193 -13.20 -5.17 -13.80
C VAL A 193 -14.10 -4.13 -13.11
N PRO A 194 -15.40 -4.42 -12.94
CA PRO A 194 -16.31 -3.50 -12.26
C PRO A 194 -15.95 -3.36 -10.78
N TYR A 195 -15.88 -2.12 -10.27
CA TYR A 195 -15.59 -1.87 -8.86
C TYR A 195 -16.73 -2.35 -7.96
N LYS A 196 -17.99 -2.18 -8.39
CA LYS A 196 -19.18 -2.48 -7.56
C LYS A 196 -19.61 -3.93 -7.54
N ASN A 197 -18.75 -4.86 -7.95
CA ASN A 197 -19.02 -6.30 -7.83
C ASN A 197 -18.91 -6.75 -6.36
N CYS A 198 -19.89 -6.36 -5.56
CA CYS A 198 -19.91 -6.53 -4.11
C CYS A 198 -21.01 -7.49 -3.66
N SER A 199 -20.69 -8.26 -2.62
CA SER A 199 -21.62 -9.15 -1.93
C SER A 199 -21.98 -8.60 -0.54
N ASP A 200 -22.87 -9.29 0.18
CA ASP A 200 -23.16 -9.02 1.62
C ASP A 200 -23.52 -7.56 1.93
N LYS A 201 -24.30 -6.94 1.04
CA LYS A 201 -24.71 -5.55 1.16
C LYS A 201 -25.59 -5.35 2.40
N GLY A 202 -25.07 -4.62 3.38
CA GLY A 202 -25.76 -4.20 4.60
C GLY A 202 -25.96 -2.68 4.70
N LYS A 203 -26.26 -2.16 5.89
CA LYS A 203 -26.46 -0.71 6.10
C LYS A 203 -25.17 0.11 6.01
N ASP A 204 -24.06 -0.45 6.52
CA ASP A 204 -22.74 0.19 6.42
C ASP A 204 -22.16 -0.11 5.04
N THR A 205 -22.20 0.88 4.16
CA THR A 205 -21.78 0.77 2.76
C THR A 205 -20.26 0.85 2.60
N ASP A 206 -19.52 1.23 3.63
CA ASP A 206 -18.05 1.28 3.58
C ASP A 206 -17.45 -0.12 3.58
N ILE A 207 -18.11 -1.03 4.29
CA ILE A 207 -17.60 -2.37 4.58
C ILE A 207 -18.14 -3.45 3.64
N TRP A 208 -18.89 -3.09 2.59
CA TRP A 208 -19.32 -4.08 1.61
C TRP A 208 -18.10 -4.67 0.91
N PRO A 209 -17.89 -6.00 0.96
CA PRO A 209 -16.76 -6.63 0.31
C PRO A 209 -17.03 -6.75 -1.19
N CYS A 210 -16.13 -6.18 -1.98
CA CYS A 210 -16.16 -6.21 -3.43
C CYS A 210 -14.95 -6.96 -3.96
N GLY A 211 -15.03 -7.46 -5.18
CA GLY A 211 -13.89 -8.12 -5.77
C GLY A 211 -14.09 -8.54 -7.21
N ALA A 212 -13.05 -9.09 -7.80
CA ALA A 212 -13.11 -9.71 -9.11
C ALA A 212 -12.14 -10.87 -9.21
N CYS A 213 -12.43 -11.79 -10.12
CA CYS A 213 -11.55 -12.90 -10.47
C CYS A 213 -11.19 -12.83 -11.95
N PHE A 214 -9.96 -13.20 -12.28
CA PHE A 214 -9.50 -13.34 -13.66
C PHE A 214 -8.50 -14.50 -13.74
N LYS A 215 -8.32 -15.05 -14.94
CA LYS A 215 -7.29 -16.08 -15.17
C LYS A 215 -5.97 -15.41 -15.50
N LEU A 216 -4.89 -15.89 -14.88
CA LEU A 216 -3.54 -15.55 -15.30
C LEU A 216 -3.30 -16.08 -16.70
N ASN A 217 -2.68 -15.27 -17.56
CA ASN A 217 -2.42 -15.64 -18.95
C ASN A 217 -1.60 -16.94 -19.03
N GLU A 218 -2.01 -17.85 -19.92
CA GLU A 218 -1.39 -19.17 -20.08
C GLU A 218 0.03 -19.10 -20.65
N ASN A 219 0.41 -17.96 -21.24
CA ASN A 219 1.75 -17.72 -21.75
C ASN A 219 2.70 -17.05 -20.73
N MET A 220 2.24 -16.82 -19.50
CA MET A 220 3.12 -16.30 -18.45
C MET A 220 4.25 -17.29 -18.19
N VAL A 221 5.47 -16.78 -18.11
CA VAL A 221 6.62 -17.59 -17.74
C VAL A 221 6.76 -17.62 -16.22
N PRO A 222 7.27 -18.72 -15.63
CA PRO A 222 7.55 -18.75 -14.20
C PRO A 222 8.46 -17.60 -13.77
N GLY A 223 8.16 -16.99 -12.64
CA GLY A 223 8.87 -15.82 -12.14
C GLY A 223 8.03 -14.92 -11.24
N VAL A 224 8.57 -13.76 -10.89
CA VAL A 224 7.88 -12.74 -10.10
C VAL A 224 7.30 -11.67 -11.03
N TYR A 225 6.09 -11.25 -10.74
CA TYR A 225 5.40 -10.17 -11.44
C TYR A 225 4.99 -9.09 -10.43
N SER A 226 5.32 -7.84 -10.74
CA SER A 226 4.86 -6.66 -10.02
C SER A 226 3.48 -6.28 -10.53
N GLY A 227 2.53 -6.17 -9.62
CA GLY A 227 1.13 -5.86 -9.89
C GLY A 227 0.70 -4.50 -9.38
N GLN A 228 -0.26 -3.90 -10.08
CA GLN A 228 -1.00 -2.72 -9.66
C GLN A 228 -2.50 -2.99 -9.76
N TRP A 229 -3.22 -2.68 -8.67
CA TRP A 229 -4.65 -2.42 -8.68
C TRP A 229 -4.84 -0.91 -8.70
N ARG A 230 -5.64 -0.40 -9.63
CA ARG A 230 -5.86 1.03 -9.82
C ARG A 230 -7.33 1.30 -10.06
N TRP A 231 -7.93 2.07 -9.16
CA TRP A 231 -9.34 2.43 -9.24
C TRP A 231 -9.51 3.93 -9.45
N GLN A 232 -10.40 4.29 -10.37
CA GLN A 232 -10.75 5.67 -10.64
C GLN A 232 -12.02 6.05 -9.89
N LEU A 233 -11.90 6.86 -8.83
CA LEU A 233 -13.07 7.35 -8.10
C LEU A 233 -13.79 8.45 -8.91
N ASN A 234 -13.07 9.53 -9.20
CA ASN A 234 -13.55 10.67 -9.97
C ASN A 234 -12.68 10.90 -11.22
N SER A 235 -13.09 11.87 -12.05
CA SER A 235 -12.25 12.30 -13.16
C SER A 235 -10.89 12.80 -12.62
N ASN A 236 -9.80 12.17 -13.05
CA ASN A 236 -8.43 12.45 -12.60
C ASN A 236 -8.11 12.16 -11.12
N GLU A 237 -8.94 11.38 -10.44
CA GLU A 237 -8.70 10.93 -9.06
C GLU A 237 -8.55 9.40 -9.04
N PHE A 238 -7.37 8.94 -8.63
CA PHE A 238 -7.00 7.52 -8.71
C PHE A 238 -6.40 7.03 -7.41
N TYR A 239 -6.87 5.87 -6.96
CA TYR A 239 -6.33 5.13 -5.83
C TYR A 239 -5.62 3.89 -6.33
N THR A 240 -4.47 3.58 -5.75
CA THR A 240 -3.73 2.37 -6.13
C THR A 240 -3.31 1.54 -4.94
N SER A 241 -3.10 0.26 -5.21
CA SER A 241 -2.38 -0.65 -4.31
C SER A 241 -1.47 -1.54 -5.15
N CYS A 242 -0.23 -1.68 -4.71
CA CYS A 242 0.77 -2.51 -5.37
C CYS A 242 0.99 -3.82 -4.62
N PHE A 243 1.22 -4.86 -5.41
CA PHE A 243 1.40 -6.23 -4.95
C PHE A 243 2.39 -6.94 -5.86
N ASP A 244 2.81 -8.13 -5.46
CA ASP A 244 3.63 -9.01 -6.28
C ASP A 244 3.01 -10.40 -6.26
N ILE A 245 3.16 -11.11 -7.36
CA ILE A 245 2.78 -12.51 -7.47
C ILE A 245 3.99 -13.33 -7.94
N ARG A 246 4.18 -14.50 -7.33
CA ARG A 246 5.09 -15.53 -7.85
C ARG A 246 4.29 -16.52 -8.68
N VAL A 247 4.54 -16.53 -9.98
CA VAL A 247 3.98 -17.47 -10.93
C VAL A 247 4.90 -18.68 -11.05
N LYS A 248 4.34 -19.87 -10.87
CA LYS A 248 5.01 -21.17 -10.97
C LYS A 248 4.55 -21.90 -12.22
N ALA A 249 5.37 -22.80 -12.73
CA ALA A 249 4.96 -23.70 -13.80
C ALA A 249 3.91 -24.69 -13.30
N LYS A 250 2.91 -24.97 -14.12
CA LYS A 250 1.97 -26.07 -13.86
C LYS A 250 2.75 -27.37 -14.10
N ASP A 251 2.84 -28.25 -13.11
CA ASP A 251 3.66 -29.47 -13.16
C ASP A 251 3.44 -30.21 -14.50
N GLY A 252 4.49 -30.26 -15.32
CA GLY A 252 4.44 -30.89 -16.66
C GLY A 252 5.45 -30.35 -17.68
N ASN A 253 5.90 -29.10 -17.59
CA ASN A 253 7.00 -28.61 -18.43
C ASN A 253 7.48 -27.20 -18.01
N ALA A 254 8.48 -27.11 -17.15
CA ALA A 254 9.39 -25.95 -17.14
C ALA A 254 10.64 -26.31 -16.32
N THR A 255 11.76 -26.41 -17.01
CA THR A 255 13.07 -26.15 -16.45
C THR A 255 13.02 -24.82 -15.71
N GLU A 256 13.20 -24.82 -14.40
CA GLU A 256 13.47 -23.59 -13.67
C GLU A 256 14.68 -22.91 -14.33
N PRO A 257 14.67 -21.58 -14.56
CA PRO A 257 15.90 -20.86 -14.82
C PRO A 257 16.79 -21.06 -13.58
N VAL A 258 17.82 -21.88 -13.73
CA VAL A 258 18.85 -22.08 -12.72
C VAL A 258 19.31 -20.69 -12.29
N ALA A 259 19.16 -20.38 -11.00
CA ALA A 259 19.66 -19.14 -10.44
C ALA A 259 21.14 -18.98 -10.87
N PRO A 260 21.59 -17.78 -11.27
CA PRO A 260 23.01 -17.59 -11.55
C PRO A 260 23.81 -18.06 -10.33
N PRO A 261 24.87 -18.86 -10.53
CA PRO A 261 25.65 -19.40 -9.43
C PRO A 261 26.05 -18.24 -8.52
N THR A 262 25.64 -18.35 -7.25
CA THR A 262 26.18 -17.52 -6.18
C THR A 262 27.69 -17.69 -6.28
N LYS A 263 28.42 -16.62 -6.65
CA LYS A 263 29.86 -16.60 -6.47
C LYS A 263 30.06 -16.79 -4.98
N GLU A 264 30.53 -17.98 -4.58
CA GLU A 264 31.12 -18.16 -3.28
C GLU A 264 32.25 -17.15 -3.18
N ASP A 265 32.13 -16.22 -2.23
CA ASP A 265 33.24 -15.36 -1.86
C ASP A 265 34.43 -16.26 -1.50
N PRO A 266 35.65 -15.97 -1.99
CA PRO A 266 36.83 -16.70 -1.57
C PRO A 266 36.92 -16.65 -0.04
N LYS A 267 37.01 -17.82 0.59
CA LYS A 267 37.44 -17.94 1.98
C LYS A 267 38.73 -17.13 2.14
N GLU A 268 38.66 -16.01 2.86
CA GLU A 268 39.87 -15.37 3.38
C GLU A 268 40.53 -16.35 4.36
N ASP A 269 41.79 -16.68 4.07
CA ASP A 269 42.67 -17.35 5.01
C ASP A 269 42.84 -16.50 6.29
N PRO A 270 43.06 -17.13 7.46
CA PRO A 270 43.26 -16.40 8.71
C PRO A 270 44.53 -15.54 8.62
N LYS A 271 44.37 -14.22 8.66
CA LYS A 271 45.49 -13.30 8.88
C LYS A 271 45.94 -13.39 10.34
N GLU A 272 47.21 -13.70 10.52
CA GLU A 272 47.92 -13.65 11.80
C GLU A 272 47.85 -12.25 12.44
N ASP A 273 47.72 -12.26 13.77
CA ASP A 273 47.67 -11.09 14.63
C ASP A 273 48.98 -10.26 14.56
N PRO A 274 48.90 -8.95 14.28
CA PRO A 274 50.00 -8.04 14.58
C PRO A 274 50.02 -7.72 16.06
N LYS A 275 51.17 -7.95 16.68
CA LYS A 275 51.56 -7.60 18.05
C LYS A 275 51.14 -6.17 18.44
N GLU A 276 50.62 -6.07 19.66
CA GLU A 276 50.39 -4.82 20.39
C GLU A 276 51.71 -4.06 20.61
N ASP A 277 51.66 -2.75 20.37
CA ASP A 277 52.61 -1.77 20.89
C ASP A 277 51.83 -0.59 21.53
N PRO A 278 52.47 0.16 22.46
CA PRO A 278 51.81 0.66 23.66
C PRO A 278 51.00 1.96 23.50
N LYS A 279 50.00 2.07 24.38
CA LYS A 279 49.09 3.21 24.56
C LYS A 279 49.84 4.52 24.84
N GLU A 280 49.62 5.52 23.99
CA GLU A 280 49.80 6.94 24.35
C GLU A 280 48.46 7.56 24.79
N ASP A 281 48.54 8.35 25.87
CA ASP A 281 47.43 9.02 26.53
C ASP A 281 46.72 10.06 25.65
N PRO A 282 45.36 10.09 25.61
CA PRO A 282 44.65 11.19 24.99
C PRO A 282 44.56 12.40 25.94
N LYS A 283 45.20 13.48 25.51
CA LYS A 283 45.01 14.85 26.02
C LYS A 283 43.54 15.24 26.10
N GLU A 284 43.23 15.83 27.24
CA GLU A 284 42.01 16.49 27.67
C GLU A 284 41.43 17.45 26.61
N LYS A 285 40.14 17.29 26.27
CA LYS A 285 39.36 18.29 25.51
C LYS A 285 38.24 18.87 26.40
N PRO A 286 37.93 20.18 26.23
CA PRO A 286 37.14 20.95 27.18
C PRO A 286 35.64 20.62 27.13
N LYS A 287 35.04 20.64 28.34
CA LYS A 287 33.62 20.45 28.63
C LYS A 287 32.76 21.47 27.86
N LYS A 288 31.85 20.99 27.02
CA LYS A 288 30.72 21.78 26.50
C LYS A 288 29.55 21.72 27.48
N ASP A 289 29.06 22.89 27.86
CA ASP A 289 27.97 23.11 28.79
C ASP A 289 26.65 22.45 28.37
N LYS A 290 26.13 21.59 29.24
CA LYS A 290 24.76 21.06 29.17
C LYS A 290 23.78 22.14 29.61
N LYS A 291 23.11 22.80 28.67
CA LYS A 291 21.92 23.62 28.95
C LYS A 291 20.73 22.68 29.25
N LYS A 292 20.43 22.49 30.54
CA LYS A 292 19.18 21.90 31.03
C LYS A 292 18.01 22.82 30.68
N CYS A 293 17.11 22.38 29.80
CA CYS A 293 15.77 22.98 29.70
C CYS A 293 14.84 22.34 30.74
N LYS A 294 14.54 23.09 31.81
CA LYS A 294 13.46 22.76 32.75
C LYS A 294 12.12 23.05 32.08
N LYS A 295 11.17 22.11 32.21
CA LYS A 295 9.74 22.32 31.91
C LYS A 295 9.20 23.44 32.82
N GLY A 296 8.76 24.53 32.20
CA GLY A 296 7.99 25.59 32.84
C GLY A 296 6.76 25.90 31.99
N LYS A 297 5.58 25.95 32.63
CA LYS A 297 4.31 26.39 32.04
C LYS A 297 4.45 27.81 31.44
N LYS A 298 3.67 28.04 30.38
CA LYS A 298 3.41 29.31 29.67
C LYS A 298 4.45 29.67 28.59
N GLY A 299 3.95 29.70 27.35
CA GLY A 299 4.75 29.71 26.13
C GLY A 299 5.55 30.99 25.85
N LYS A 300 6.44 30.88 24.87
CA LYS A 300 6.78 31.96 23.93
C LYS A 300 7.60 31.43 22.75
N LYS A 301 7.43 32.16 21.65
CA LYS A 301 7.94 32.00 20.28
C LYS A 301 9.46 31.79 20.21
N CYS A 302 9.91 30.87 19.35
CA CYS A 302 11.27 30.83 18.85
C CYS A 302 11.36 31.62 17.53
N ARG A 303 12.12 32.72 17.50
CA ARG A 303 12.54 33.41 16.27
C ARG A 303 13.77 32.68 15.70
N LYS A 304 13.77 32.43 14.38
CA LYS A 304 14.96 32.03 13.60
C LYS A 304 15.87 33.25 13.41
N ALA A 305 17.18 33.06 13.54
CA ALA A 305 18.18 34.02 13.09
C ALA A 305 18.67 33.61 11.69
N GLN A 306 18.54 34.52 10.72
CA GLN A 306 19.29 34.50 9.46
C GLN A 306 20.75 34.85 9.75
N LYS A 307 21.68 34.18 9.08
CA LYS A 307 23.06 34.63 8.90
C LYS A 307 23.22 34.99 7.43
N ASP A 308 23.56 36.24 7.18
CA ASP A 308 24.04 36.74 5.90
C ASP A 308 25.52 36.37 5.76
N ASP A 309 25.87 35.79 4.62
CA ASP A 309 27.25 35.54 4.18
C ASP A 309 27.71 36.74 3.33
N LYS A 310 28.89 37.28 3.66
CA LYS A 310 29.65 38.23 2.84
C LYS A 310 31.07 37.69 2.66
N GLY A 311 31.49 37.63 1.40
CA GLY A 311 32.88 37.88 0.99
C GLY A 311 33.71 36.64 0.63
N ASN A 312 33.89 36.40 -0.67
CA ASN A 312 35.08 36.85 -1.39
C ASN A 312 34.73 37.08 -2.87
#